data_AF-A0A9N9SEG8-F1
#
_entry.id   AF-A0A9N9SEG8-F1
#
_cell.length_a   1.000
_cell.length_b   1.000
_cell.length_c   1.000
_cell.angle_alpha   90.00
_cell.angle_beta   90.00
_cell.angle_gamma   90.00
#
_symmetry.space_group_name_H-M   'P 1'
#
loop_
_entity.id
_entity.type
_entity.pdbx_description
1 polymer ?
#
loop_
_entity_poly.entity_id
_entity_poly.type
_entity_poly.pdbx_seq_one_letter_code
_entity_poly.pdbx_strand_id
1 'polypeptide(L)'
;MEKPRFVIVGFQTNRKNYIQKNVSQFDHCKLTNMKLHLNSEVYPYDNLNLNFNKYQFSVICGMYARFQESYYYENSGEPCLTLSKFHDIAPLIVIDCSRQNESLKTGSMDIRLEFETNQNIPANTSAYCKILHDRSVRYNPLTNVMKIL
;
A
#
# COMPACT_ATOMS: atom_id res chain seq x y z
N MET A 1 4.59 -19.91 0.62
CA MET A 1 3.98 -18.69 1.19
C MET A 1 3.59 -17.81 0.01
N GLU A 2 2.37 -17.29 -0.01
CA GLU A 2 1.87 -16.53 -1.16
C GLU A 2 2.56 -15.16 -1.23
N LYS A 3 2.94 -14.77 -2.46
CA LYS A 3 3.69 -13.55 -2.73
C LYS A 3 2.76 -12.34 -2.63
N PRO A 4 3.10 -11.30 -1.84
CA PRO A 4 2.32 -10.07 -1.81
C PRO A 4 2.38 -9.43 -3.20
N ARG A 5 1.22 -9.10 -3.75
CA ARG A 5 1.07 -8.35 -4.98
C ARG A 5 0.99 -6.86 -4.71
N PHE A 6 0.26 -6.46 -3.67
CA PHE A 6 0.17 -5.07 -3.25
C PHE A 6 0.33 -4.94 -1.74
N VAL A 7 1.00 -3.87 -1.31
CA VAL A 7 1.04 -3.45 0.08
C VAL A 7 0.51 -2.03 0.18
N ILE A 8 -0.55 -1.84 0.96
CA ILE A 8 -1.19 -0.53 1.15
C ILE A 8 -0.89 -0.04 2.56
N VAL A 9 -0.30 1.13 2.66
CA VAL A 9 0.10 1.74 3.93
C VAL A 9 -0.64 3.06 4.15
N GLY A 10 -1.09 3.27 5.38
CA GLY A 10 -1.70 4.52 5.82
C GLY A 10 -1.45 4.80 7.29
N PHE A 11 -1.46 6.07 7.67
CA PHE A 11 -1.25 6.49 9.06
C PHE A 11 -2.50 7.19 9.59
N GLN A 12 -2.78 7.01 10.88
CA GLN A 12 -3.88 7.71 11.54
C GLN A 12 -3.44 8.27 12.89
N THR A 13 -3.68 9.56 13.07
CA THR A 13 -3.35 10.32 14.26
C THR A 13 -4.61 10.56 15.09
N ASN A 14 -4.58 10.22 16.39
CA ASN A 14 -5.68 10.48 17.32
C ASN A 14 -7.06 9.95 16.84
N ARG A 15 -7.10 8.79 16.17
CA ARG A 15 -8.35 8.16 15.69
C ARG A 15 -8.64 6.80 16.33
N LYS A 16 -7.60 6.04 16.71
CA LYS A 16 -7.76 4.75 17.37
C LYS A 16 -8.54 4.92 18.68
N ASN A 17 -9.63 4.18 18.84
CA ASN A 17 -10.53 4.21 20.02
C ASN A 17 -11.26 5.55 20.26
N TYR A 18 -11.35 6.44 19.26
CA TYR A 18 -12.13 7.69 19.37
C TYR A 18 -13.39 7.64 18.51
N ILE A 19 -14.54 7.33 19.13
CA ILE A 19 -15.83 7.10 18.45
C ILE A 19 -16.30 8.33 17.62
N GLN A 20 -15.96 9.54 18.05
CA GLN A 20 -16.37 10.77 17.37
C GLN A 20 -15.55 11.11 16.13
N LYS A 21 -14.43 10.41 15.86
CA LYS A 21 -13.59 10.66 14.71
C LYS A 21 -13.82 9.65 13.60
N ASN A 22 -13.73 10.13 12.36
CA ASN A 22 -13.85 9.28 11.19
C ASN A 22 -12.58 8.41 11.03
N VAL A 23 -12.71 7.12 11.37
CA VAL A 23 -11.64 6.12 11.28
C VAL A 23 -11.33 5.65 9.85
N SER A 24 -12.05 6.16 8.86
CA SER A 24 -11.78 5.89 7.44
C SER A 24 -10.76 6.86 6.84
N GLN A 25 -10.38 7.92 7.59
CA GLN A 25 -9.45 8.94 7.13
C GLN A 25 -8.01 8.65 7.58
N PHE A 26 -7.05 9.03 6.74
CA PHE A 26 -5.63 8.87 6.97
C PHE A 26 -4.92 10.22 6.91
N ASP A 27 -3.78 10.33 7.60
CA ASP A 27 -2.96 11.53 7.64
C ASP A 27 -1.63 11.28 6.93
N HIS A 28 -1.13 12.30 6.23
CA HIS A 28 0.10 12.18 5.47
C HIS A 28 1.36 12.17 6.35
N CYS A 29 1.25 12.47 7.66
CA CYS A 29 2.32 12.46 8.67
C CYS A 29 3.64 13.14 8.26
N LYS A 30 3.53 14.08 7.33
CA LYS A 30 4.64 14.73 6.60
C LYS A 30 5.71 13.75 6.09
N LEU A 31 5.26 12.62 5.54
CA LEU A 31 6.12 11.64 4.88
C LEU A 31 6.91 12.30 3.74
N THR A 32 8.18 11.88 3.63
CA THR A 32 9.09 12.26 2.53
C THR A 32 9.45 11.05 1.68
N ASN A 33 9.52 9.87 2.28
CA ASN A 33 9.87 8.65 1.57
C ASN A 33 9.25 7.41 2.22
N MET A 34 9.11 6.33 1.45
CA MET A 34 8.69 5.03 1.94
C MET A 34 9.29 3.93 1.08
N LYS A 35 9.82 2.89 1.73
CA LYS A 35 10.39 1.70 1.13
C LYS A 35 9.82 0.46 1.82
N LEU A 36 9.43 -0.51 1.02
CA LEU A 36 9.07 -1.85 1.43
C LEU A 36 10.20 -2.78 1.03
N HIS A 37 10.79 -3.44 2.01
CA HIS A 37 11.76 -4.50 1.81
C HIS A 37 11.03 -5.83 1.89
N LEU A 38 11.12 -6.61 0.82
CA LEU A 38 10.65 -7.98 0.73
C LEU A 38 11.87 -8.88 0.57
N ASN A 39 12.32 -9.47 1.67
CA ASN A 39 13.65 -10.08 1.74
C ASN A 39 14.74 -9.09 1.26
N SER A 40 15.43 -9.41 0.16
CA SER A 40 16.50 -8.58 -0.42
C SER A 40 16.02 -7.59 -1.49
N GLU A 41 14.73 -7.59 -1.85
CA GLU A 41 14.16 -6.67 -2.85
C GLU A 41 13.50 -5.47 -2.19
N VAL A 42 13.54 -4.30 -2.85
CA VAL A 42 13.05 -3.04 -2.32
C VAL A 42 12.06 -2.38 -3.28
N TYR A 43 10.94 -1.92 -2.74
CA TYR A 43 9.84 -1.32 -3.49
C TYR A 43 9.35 0.00 -2.85
N PRO A 44 9.09 1.06 -3.63
CA PRO A 44 9.58 1.26 -4.99
C PRO A 44 11.12 1.37 -5.01
N TYR A 45 11.73 1.14 -6.17
CA TYR A 45 13.18 1.31 -6.37
C TYR A 45 13.60 2.77 -6.20
N ASP A 46 12.88 3.69 -6.82
CA ASP A 46 13.13 5.13 -6.72
C ASP A 46 12.59 5.74 -5.43
N ASN A 47 13.22 6.81 -4.95
CA ASN A 47 12.69 7.57 -3.82
C ASN A 47 11.43 8.33 -4.22
N LEU A 48 10.47 8.39 -3.31
CA LEU A 48 9.21 9.09 -3.56
C LEU A 48 9.36 10.62 -3.51
N ASN A 49 10.34 11.13 -2.75
CA ASN A 49 10.66 12.56 -2.61
C ASN A 49 9.41 13.44 -2.34
N LEU A 50 8.58 12.98 -1.40
CA LEU A 50 7.30 13.59 -1.09
C LEU A 50 7.47 14.92 -0.35
N ASN A 51 6.63 15.88 -0.71
CA ASN A 51 6.47 17.11 0.06
C ASN A 51 5.01 17.60 -0.01
N PHE A 52 4.24 17.22 1.00
CA PHE A 52 2.82 17.59 1.12
C PHE A 52 2.61 19.11 1.22
N ASN A 53 3.53 19.86 1.83
CA ASN A 53 3.42 21.33 1.93
C ASN A 53 3.59 22.03 0.57
N LYS A 54 4.33 21.41 -0.35
CA LYS A 54 4.56 21.91 -1.72
C LYS A 54 3.68 21.21 -2.75
N TYR A 55 2.69 20.43 -2.32
CA TYR A 55 1.83 19.60 -3.18
C TYR A 55 2.61 18.59 -4.06
N GLN A 56 3.80 18.18 -3.62
CA GLN A 56 4.63 17.18 -4.30
C GLN A 56 4.31 15.78 -3.76
N PHE A 57 3.13 15.27 -4.10
CA PHE A 57 2.68 13.91 -3.72
C PHE A 57 1.97 13.19 -4.88
N SER A 58 2.07 13.72 -6.10
CA SER A 58 1.43 13.13 -7.28
C SER A 58 1.86 11.70 -7.54
N VAL A 59 3.10 11.34 -7.20
CA VAL A 59 3.62 9.96 -7.37
C VAL A 59 2.80 8.94 -6.59
N ILE A 60 2.44 9.21 -5.33
CA ILE A 60 1.63 8.28 -4.53
C ILE A 60 0.15 8.30 -4.95
N CYS A 61 -0.35 9.43 -5.47
CA CYS A 61 -1.67 9.47 -6.08
C CYS A 61 -1.73 8.62 -7.36
N GLY A 62 -0.68 8.63 -8.17
CA GLY A 62 -0.56 7.76 -9.35
C GLY A 62 -0.37 6.29 -8.99
N MET A 63 0.31 5.98 -7.88
CA MET A 63 0.35 4.62 -7.32
C MET A 63 -1.04 4.14 -6.91
N TYR A 64 -1.82 4.99 -6.25
CA TYR A 64 -3.21 4.73 -5.88
C TYR A 64 -4.12 4.50 -7.10
N ALA A 65 -4.06 5.36 -8.12
CA ALA A 65 -4.84 5.21 -9.35
C ALA A 65 -4.53 3.91 -10.09
N ARG A 66 -3.24 3.57 -10.26
CA ARG A 66 -2.81 2.32 -10.92
C ARG A 66 -3.25 1.07 -10.18
N PHE A 67 -3.35 1.13 -8.86
CA PHE A 67 -3.91 0.01 -8.09
C PHE A 67 -5.37 -0.23 -8.44
N GLN A 68 -6.17 0.83 -8.62
CA GLN A 68 -7.59 0.70 -8.98
C GLN A 68 -7.74 0.03 -10.35
N GLU A 69 -6.98 0.49 -11.33
CA GLU A 69 -6.92 -0.11 -12.67
C GLU A 69 -6.50 -1.59 -12.61
N SER A 70 -5.43 -1.91 -11.88
CA SER A 70 -4.89 -3.28 -11.84
C SER A 70 -5.74 -4.27 -11.03
N TYR A 71 -6.43 -3.81 -9.98
CA TYR A 71 -7.17 -4.68 -9.06
C TYR A 71 -8.66 -4.78 -9.43
N TYR A 72 -9.30 -3.69 -9.84
CA TYR A 72 -10.72 -3.67 -10.20
C TYR A 72 -10.98 -3.77 -11.70
N TYR A 73 -9.95 -3.76 -12.53
CA TYR A 73 -10.05 -3.75 -14.00
C TYR A 73 -10.86 -2.54 -14.53
N GLU A 74 -10.84 -1.42 -13.79
CA GLU A 74 -11.49 -0.18 -14.19
C GLU A 74 -10.58 0.63 -15.12
N ASN A 75 -10.98 0.76 -16.38
CA ASN A 75 -10.22 1.44 -17.46
C ASN A 75 -10.34 2.97 -17.45
N SER A 76 -10.67 3.61 -16.32
CA SER A 76 -10.78 5.08 -16.30
C SER A 76 -9.42 5.78 -16.29
N GLY A 77 -8.37 5.14 -15.76
CA GLY A 77 -7.06 5.76 -15.54
C GLY A 77 -7.07 6.91 -14.52
N GLU A 78 -8.25 7.29 -14.02
CA GLU A 78 -8.47 8.40 -13.10
C GLU A 78 -8.66 7.87 -11.67
N PRO A 79 -8.00 8.48 -10.67
CA PRO A 79 -8.20 8.10 -9.28
C PRO A 79 -9.65 8.37 -8.84
N CYS A 80 -10.25 7.48 -8.05
CA CYS A 80 -11.59 7.71 -7.49
C CYS A 80 -11.68 8.97 -6.58
N LEU A 81 -10.54 9.53 -6.15
CA LEU A 81 -10.47 10.73 -5.34
C LEU A 81 -9.77 11.85 -6.10
N THR A 82 -10.29 13.08 -5.97
CA THR A 82 -9.57 14.27 -6.41
C THR A 82 -8.26 14.40 -5.64
N LEU A 83 -7.26 15.08 -6.22
CA LEU A 83 -5.97 15.31 -5.55
C LEU A 83 -6.11 15.94 -4.16
N SER A 84 -7.05 16.88 -4.00
CA SER A 84 -7.34 17.51 -2.70
C SER A 84 -7.89 16.51 -1.69
N LYS A 85 -8.89 15.70 -2.08
CA LYS A 85 -9.45 14.66 -1.19
C LYS A 85 -8.39 13.60 -0.86
N PHE A 86 -7.60 13.18 -1.84
CA PHE A 86 -6.50 12.26 -1.60
C PHE A 86 -5.52 12.84 -0.56
N HIS A 87 -5.10 14.09 -0.73
CA HIS A 87 -4.22 14.78 0.22
C HIS A 87 -4.80 14.84 1.65
N ASP A 88 -6.07 15.21 1.77
CA ASP A 88 -6.67 15.55 3.07
C ASP A 88 -7.18 14.33 3.86
N ILE A 89 -7.65 13.30 3.17
CA ILE A 89 -8.33 12.17 3.84
C ILE A 89 -7.79 10.79 3.48
N ALA A 90 -7.00 10.65 2.41
CA ALA A 90 -6.50 9.35 1.97
C ALA A 90 -5.09 9.38 1.37
N PRO A 91 -4.08 9.96 2.06
CA PRO A 91 -2.67 9.92 1.62
C PRO A 91 -2.08 8.52 1.82
N LEU A 92 -2.67 7.55 1.13
CA LEU A 92 -2.34 6.13 1.16
C LEU A 92 -1.21 5.85 0.19
N ILE A 93 -0.27 5.01 0.59
CA ILE A 93 0.84 4.59 -0.26
C ILE A 93 0.57 3.16 -0.70
N VAL A 94 0.38 2.97 -2.01
CA VAL A 94 0.12 1.65 -2.60
C VAL A 94 1.36 1.16 -3.32
N ILE A 95 2.05 0.18 -2.73
CA ILE A 95 3.28 -0.38 -3.27
C ILE A 95 2.94 -1.62 -4.08
N ASP A 96 3.11 -1.52 -5.40
CA ASP A 96 2.99 -2.65 -6.32
C ASP A 96 4.26 -3.51 -6.29
N CYS A 97 4.08 -4.75 -5.86
CA CYS A 97 5.13 -5.75 -5.73
C CYS A 97 4.96 -6.90 -6.75
N SER A 98 4.09 -6.73 -7.76
CA SER A 98 3.81 -7.74 -8.79
C SER A 98 5.08 -8.21 -9.51
N ARG A 99 6.04 -7.32 -9.72
CA ARG A 99 7.29 -7.55 -10.44
C ARG A 99 8.39 -8.26 -9.65
N GLN A 100 8.14 -8.82 -8.45
CA GLN A 100 9.20 -9.58 -7.76
C GLN A 100 9.70 -10.76 -8.57
N ASN A 101 11.01 -11.02 -8.48
CA ASN A 101 11.62 -12.15 -9.14
C ASN A 101 11.08 -13.48 -8.61
N GLU A 102 10.84 -14.43 -9.51
CA GLU A 102 10.38 -15.77 -9.15
C GLU A 102 11.42 -16.59 -8.37
N SER A 103 12.70 -16.18 -8.38
CA SER A 103 13.79 -16.86 -7.70
C SER A 103 13.73 -16.76 -6.17
N LEU A 104 12.90 -15.89 -5.60
CA LEU A 104 12.71 -15.71 -4.15
C LEU A 104 11.94 -16.87 -3.46
N LYS A 105 11.77 -18.02 -4.13
CA LYS A 105 10.77 -19.06 -3.78
C LYS A 105 11.14 -20.05 -2.66
N THR A 106 12.22 -19.87 -1.91
CA THR A 106 12.59 -20.83 -0.84
C THR A 106 12.87 -20.14 0.49
N GLY A 107 11.82 -19.94 1.30
CA GLY A 107 11.95 -19.49 2.70
C GLY A 107 10.72 -18.80 3.27
N SER A 108 10.78 -18.46 4.56
CA SER A 108 9.89 -17.47 5.17
C SER A 108 10.16 -16.08 4.57
N MET A 109 9.10 -15.34 4.24
CA MET A 109 9.24 -13.98 3.71
C MET A 109 9.40 -12.98 4.86
N ASP A 110 10.50 -12.22 4.84
CA ASP A 110 10.67 -11.05 5.69
C ASP A 110 10.07 -9.82 5.01
N ILE A 111 9.23 -9.08 5.75
CA ILE A 111 8.55 -7.88 5.28
C ILE A 111 8.90 -6.76 6.23
N ARG A 112 9.70 -5.81 5.75
CA ARG A 112 10.09 -4.62 6.51
C ARG A 112 9.63 -3.36 5.81
N LEU A 113 8.90 -2.53 6.54
CA LEU A 113 8.52 -1.19 6.08
C LEU A 113 9.47 -0.15 6.67
N GLU A 114 10.01 0.69 5.82
CA GLU A 114 10.86 1.82 6.17
C GLU A 114 10.23 3.09 5.60
N PHE A 115 10.21 4.17 6.38
CA PHE A 115 9.66 5.44 5.94
C PHE A 115 10.37 6.60 6.63
N GLU A 116 10.34 7.75 5.97
CA GLU A 116 10.97 8.97 6.41
C GLU A 116 9.92 10.08 6.52
N THR A 117 10.09 10.96 7.50
CA THR A 117 9.25 12.16 7.69
C THR A 117 10.13 13.39 7.83
N ASN A 118 9.64 14.56 7.39
CA ASN A 118 10.38 15.81 7.55
C ASN A 118 10.26 16.44 8.95
N GLN A 119 9.39 15.88 9.78
CA GLN A 119 9.06 16.34 11.13
C GLN A 119 8.78 15.13 12.02
N ASN A 120 8.78 15.35 13.34
CA ASN A 120 8.38 14.34 14.30
C ASN A 120 6.96 13.85 14.00
N ILE A 121 6.78 12.53 14.02
CA ILE A 121 5.45 11.92 13.88
C ILE A 121 4.59 12.38 15.06
N PRO A 122 3.36 12.87 14.83
CA PRO A 122 2.48 13.28 15.92
C PRO A 122 2.25 12.16 16.93
N ALA A 123 2.06 12.54 18.20
CA ALA A 123 1.68 11.58 19.23
C ALA A 123 0.36 10.87 18.88
N ASN A 124 0.20 9.64 19.35
CA ASN A 124 -0.98 8.78 19.09
C ASN A 124 -1.21 8.50 17.60
N THR A 125 -0.14 8.40 16.82
CA THR A 125 -0.19 7.94 15.43
C THR A 125 -0.07 6.42 15.36
N SER A 126 -0.97 5.77 14.63
CA SER A 126 -0.90 4.35 14.28
C SER A 126 -0.65 4.19 12.80
N ALA A 127 0.31 3.33 12.43
CA ALA A 127 0.52 2.88 11.07
C ALA A 127 -0.31 1.62 10.81
N TYR A 128 -1.00 1.59 9.67
CA TYR A 128 -1.76 0.45 9.19
C TYR A 128 -1.15 -0.04 7.89
N CYS A 129 -1.02 -1.36 7.76
CA CYS A 129 -0.48 -2.03 6.59
C CYS A 129 -1.45 -3.14 6.17
N LYS A 130 -1.94 -3.08 4.93
CA LYS A 130 -2.76 -4.12 4.32
C LYS A 130 -1.97 -4.80 3.21
N ILE A 131 -1.75 -6.09 3.36
CA ILE A 131 -1.03 -6.91 2.39
C ILE A 131 -2.04 -7.70 1.58
N LEU A 132 -1.99 -7.57 0.26
CA LEU A 132 -2.80 -8.31 -0.71
C LEU A 132 -1.88 -9.26 -1.46
N HIS A 133 -2.21 -10.55 -1.47
CA HIS A 133 -1.51 -11.59 -2.22
C HIS A 133 -2.51 -12.38 -3.06
N ASP A 134 -2.05 -12.92 -4.19
CA ASP A 134 -2.89 -13.75 -5.05
C ASP A 134 -2.82 -15.21 -4.57
N ARG A 135 -3.97 -15.87 -4.51
CA ARG A 135 -4.08 -17.33 -4.33
C ARG A 135 -4.54 -17.96 -5.63
N SER A 136 -3.76 -18.92 -6.13
CA SER A 136 -4.22 -19.81 -7.19
C SER A 136 -4.88 -21.03 -6.58
N VAL A 137 -6.10 -21.33 -7.03
CA VAL A 137 -6.82 -22.56 -6.65
C VAL A 137 -7.16 -23.34 -7.91
N ARG A 138 -6.94 -24.66 -7.85
CA ARG A 138 -7.38 -25.59 -8.88
C ARG A 138 -8.65 -26.28 -8.40
N TYR A 139 -9.75 -26.03 -9.08
CA TYR A 139 -10.98 -26.79 -8.92
C TYR A 139 -10.98 -27.98 -9.87
N ASN A 140 -11.24 -29.19 -9.34
CA ASN A 140 -11.49 -30.37 -10.15
C ASN A 140 -13.00 -30.67 -10.16
N PRO A 141 -13.71 -30.36 -11.26
CA PRO A 141 -15.17 -30.50 -11.34
C PRO A 141 -15.66 -31.95 -11.29
N LEU A 142 -14.81 -32.93 -11.64
CA LEU A 142 -15.18 -34.35 -11.59
C LEU A 142 -15.21 -34.89 -10.15
N THR A 143 -14.40 -34.30 -9.27
CA THR A 143 -14.29 -34.73 -7.87
C THR A 143 -14.88 -33.72 -6.89
N ASN A 144 -15.33 -32.55 -7.38
CA ASN A 144 -15.72 -31.38 -6.57
C ASN A 144 -14.65 -30.95 -5.54
N VAL A 145 -13.37 -31.20 -5.83
CA VAL A 145 -12.25 -30.90 -4.92
C VAL A 145 -11.61 -29.58 -5.34
N MET A 146 -11.38 -28.69 -4.36
CA MET A 146 -10.49 -27.54 -4.51
C MET A 146 -9.12 -27.82 -3.91
N LYS A 147 -8.07 -27.56 -4.67
CA LYS A 147 -6.67 -27.60 -4.19
C LYS A 147 -6.06 -26.21 -4.31
N ILE A 148 -5.49 -25.71 -3.24
CA ILE A 148 -4.63 -24.52 -3.28
C ILE A 148 -3.33 -24.93 -3.99
N LEU A 149 -2.91 -24.14 -4.98
CA LEU A 149 -1.68 -24.35 -5.75
C LEU A 149 -0.50 -23.62 -5.12
#